data_AF-A0A6A5AEN3-F1
#
_entry.id   AF-A0A6A5AEN3-F1
#
_cell.length_a   1.000
_cell.length_b   1.000
_cell.length_c   1.000
_cell.angle_alpha   90.00
_cell.angle_beta   90.00
_cell.angle_gamma   90.00
#
_symmetry.space_group_name_H-M   'P 1'
#
loop_
_entity.id
_entity.type
_entity.pdbx_description
1 polymer ?
#
loop_
_entity_poly.entity_id
_entity_poly.type
_entity_poly.pdbx_seq_one_letter_code
_entity_poly.pdbx_strand_id
1 'polypeptide(L)'
;ITKALTKGGVSVTYGGQSHEPVLVSTTALIFQDVSVRGFWLSEWSKTAPVAERKAMLSELATLFEQGKLRSWVQTYPLADFDQALDTVVHRLTKRKVVLLLE
;
A
#
# COMPACT_ATOMS: atom_id res chain seq x y z
N ILE A 1 13.53 3.22 11.41
CA ILE A 1 12.90 1.95 10.97
C ILE A 1 13.68 0.71 11.43
N THR A 2 15.00 0.65 11.24
CA THR A 2 15.79 -0.57 11.54
C THR A 2 15.86 -0.98 13.01
N LYS A 3 15.74 -0.04 13.96
CA LYS A 3 15.74 -0.36 15.40
C LYS A 3 14.51 -1.16 15.87
N ALA A 4 13.42 -1.15 15.08
CA ALA A 4 12.20 -1.90 15.38
C ALA A 4 12.19 -3.30 14.74
N LEU A 5 13.22 -3.65 13.97
CA LEU A 5 13.33 -4.96 13.34
C LEU A 5 14.10 -5.91 14.25
N THR A 6 13.68 -7.17 14.26
CA THR A 6 14.49 -8.27 14.79
C THR A 6 15.69 -8.54 13.87
N LYS A 7 16.67 -9.30 14.37
CA LYS A 7 17.80 -9.78 13.58
C LYS A 7 17.31 -10.54 12.33
N GLY A 8 17.84 -10.22 11.15
CA GLY A 8 17.39 -10.78 9.87
C GLY A 8 16.13 -10.11 9.30
N GLY A 9 15.59 -9.09 9.96
CA GLY A 9 14.34 -8.45 9.57
C GLY A 9 14.42 -7.68 8.25
N VAL A 10 13.31 -7.63 7.51
CA VAL A 10 13.22 -6.93 6.23
C VAL A 10 12.30 -5.72 6.34
N SER A 11 12.83 -4.53 6.01
CA SER A 11 12.05 -3.33 5.80
C SER A 11 11.72 -3.18 4.32
N VAL A 12 10.43 -3.12 3.98
CA VAL A 12 9.97 -2.87 2.60
C VAL A 12 9.36 -1.49 2.50
N THR A 13 9.89 -0.65 1.61
CA THR A 13 9.35 0.68 1.32
C THR A 13 8.59 0.66 -0.01
N TYR A 14 7.37 1.17 -0.02
CA TYR A 14 6.50 1.21 -1.22
C TYR A 14 6.05 2.63 -1.61
N GLY A 15 6.54 3.66 -0.91
CA GLY A 15 6.21 5.06 -1.17
C GLY A 15 7.14 6.00 -0.38
N GLY A 16 7.04 7.30 -0.65
CA GLY A 16 7.94 8.32 -0.09
C GLY A 16 7.26 9.67 0.11
N GLN A 17 6.19 9.71 0.91
CA GLN A 17 5.39 10.93 1.11
C GLN A 17 6.19 12.08 1.76
N SER A 18 7.23 11.78 2.55
CA SER A 18 8.10 12.80 3.15
C SER A 18 9.09 13.42 2.16
N HIS A 19 9.26 12.83 0.96
CA HIS A 19 10.31 13.19 0.01
C HIS A 19 11.75 13.08 0.54
N GLU A 20 11.94 12.44 1.70
CA GLU A 20 13.25 12.20 2.29
C GLU A 20 13.82 10.83 1.89
N PRO A 21 15.15 10.68 1.80
CA PRO A 21 15.77 9.39 1.57
C PRO A 21 15.59 8.46 2.77
N VAL A 22 15.55 7.16 2.50
CA VAL A 22 15.53 6.14 3.56
C VAL A 22 16.91 6.06 4.22
N LEU A 23 17.00 6.47 5.49
CA LEU A 23 18.23 6.39 6.29
C LEU A 23 18.33 5.06 7.05
N VAL A 24 19.47 4.39 6.93
CA VAL A 24 19.70 3.05 7.48
C VAL A 24 21.03 3.02 8.24
N SER A 25 21.03 2.42 9.43
CA SER A 25 22.24 2.27 10.25
C SER A 25 23.14 1.15 9.71
N THR A 26 24.42 1.44 9.49
CA THR A 26 25.43 0.45 9.12
C THR A 26 25.53 -0.70 10.13
N THR A 27 25.45 -0.40 11.43
CA THR A 27 25.45 -1.41 12.50
C THR A 27 24.28 -2.38 12.36
N ALA A 28 23.11 -1.88 11.97
CA ALA A 28 21.94 -2.73 11.74
C ALA A 28 22.14 -3.64 10.51
N LEU A 29 22.70 -3.11 9.43
CA LEU A 29 22.98 -3.91 8.22
C LEU A 29 24.00 -5.03 8.51
N ILE A 30 25.12 -4.70 9.16
CA ILE A 30 26.23 -5.65 9.34
C ILE A 30 25.95 -6.65 10.47
N PHE A 31 25.46 -6.17 11.63
CA PHE A 31 25.42 -7.00 12.84
C PHE A 31 24.02 -7.49 13.19
N GLN A 32 22.98 -6.85 12.68
CA GLN A 32 21.60 -7.31 12.82
C GLN A 32 21.06 -7.96 11.53
N ASP A 33 21.88 -8.04 10.47
CA ASP A 33 21.52 -8.68 9.20
C ASP A 33 20.18 -8.16 8.63
N VAL A 34 19.88 -6.88 8.83
CA VAL A 34 18.62 -6.32 8.33
C VAL A 34 18.72 -6.03 6.84
N SER A 35 17.63 -6.27 6.12
CA SER A 35 17.51 -5.94 4.69
C SER A 35 16.55 -4.78 4.48
N VAL A 36 16.88 -3.89 3.55
CA VAL A 36 15.97 -2.82 3.10
C VAL A 36 15.68 -3.00 1.62
N ARG A 37 14.39 -3.04 1.26
CA ARG A 37 13.92 -3.34 -0.09
C ARG A 37 12.88 -2.31 -0.54
N GLY A 38 12.80 -2.11 -1.84
CA GLY A 38 11.66 -1.44 -2.48
C GLY A 38 10.62 -2.46 -2.93
N PHE A 39 9.35 -2.08 -2.96
CA PHE A 39 8.30 -2.84 -3.62
C PHE A 39 7.44 -1.91 -4.48
N TRP A 40 7.26 -2.27 -5.74
CA TRP A 40 6.45 -1.52 -6.69
C TRP A 40 5.39 -2.40 -7.32
N LEU A 41 4.15 -2.26 -6.84
CA LEU A 41 3.04 -3.11 -7.25
C LEU A 41 2.78 -3.08 -8.77
N SER A 42 2.86 -1.90 -9.39
CA SER A 42 2.63 -1.77 -10.83
C SER A 42 3.68 -2.51 -11.65
N GLU A 43 4.93 -2.54 -11.20
CA GLU A 43 6.00 -3.24 -11.89
C GLU A 43 5.94 -4.75 -11.66
N TRP A 44 5.66 -5.17 -10.43
CA TRP A 44 5.37 -6.56 -10.13
C TRP A 44 4.20 -7.08 -10.96
N SER A 45 3.10 -6.33 -11.07
CA SER A 45 1.92 -6.79 -11.84
C SER A 45 2.18 -6.92 -13.34
N LYS A 46 3.19 -6.25 -13.91
CA LYS A 46 3.56 -6.40 -15.33
C LYS A 46 4.36 -7.67 -15.58
N THR A 47 5.25 -8.01 -14.64
CA THR A 47 6.26 -9.06 -14.80
C THR A 47 5.86 -10.38 -14.16
N ALA A 48 4.98 -10.35 -13.15
CA ALA A 48 4.51 -11.53 -12.44
C ALA A 48 3.65 -12.44 -13.33
N PRO A 49 3.81 -13.77 -13.22
CA PRO A 49 2.94 -14.72 -13.90
C PRO A 49 1.45 -14.48 -13.59
N VAL A 50 0.59 -14.73 -14.59
CA VAL A 50 -0.86 -14.60 -14.42
C VAL A 50 -1.38 -15.46 -13.26
N ALA A 51 -0.80 -16.64 -13.05
CA ALA A 51 -1.17 -17.54 -11.97
C ALA A 51 -0.93 -16.89 -10.59
N GLU A 52 0.22 -16.24 -10.38
CA GLU A 52 0.54 -15.55 -9.12
C GLU A 52 -0.39 -14.36 -8.88
N ARG A 53 -0.66 -13.57 -9.91
CA ARG A 53 -1.59 -12.44 -9.84
C ARG A 53 -3.01 -12.89 -9.45
N LYS A 54 -3.48 -13.99 -10.06
CA LYS A 54 -4.77 -14.59 -9.72
C LYS A 54 -4.78 -15.14 -8.30
N ALA A 55 -3.73 -15.84 -7.88
CA ALA A 55 -3.63 -16.37 -6.52
C ALA A 55 -3.73 -15.25 -5.47
N MET A 56 -2.97 -14.16 -5.66
CA MET A 56 -3.03 -12.98 -4.79
C MET A 56 -4.44 -12.38 -4.74
N LEU A 57 -5.10 -12.17 -5.89
CA LEU A 57 -6.45 -11.62 -5.94
C LEU A 57 -7.48 -12.54 -5.27
N SER A 58 -7.37 -13.86 -5.48
CA SER A 58 -8.24 -14.85 -4.84
C SER A 58 -8.09 -14.86 -3.33
N GLU A 59 -6.86 -14.72 -2.82
CA GLU A 59 -6.61 -14.62 -1.38
C GLU A 59 -7.25 -13.36 -0.79
N LEU A 60 -7.08 -12.20 -1.44
CA LEU A 60 -7.72 -10.96 -1.01
C LEU A 60 -9.25 -11.07 -1.02
N ALA A 61 -9.85 -11.64 -2.06
CA ALA A 61 -11.29 -11.87 -2.15
C ALA A 61 -11.78 -12.75 -0.98
N THR A 62 -11.06 -13.84 -0.70
CA THR A 62 -11.36 -14.72 0.43
C THR A 62 -11.32 -13.97 1.78
N LEU A 63 -10.34 -13.09 1.98
CA LEU A 63 -10.24 -12.28 3.21
C LEU A 63 -11.40 -11.27 3.34
N PHE A 64 -11.87 -10.71 2.23
CA PHE A 64 -13.06 -9.86 2.19
C PHE A 64 -14.33 -10.63 2.54
N GLU A 65 -14.54 -11.81 1.92
CA GLU A 65 -15.69 -12.69 2.20
C GLU A 65 -15.72 -13.14 3.67
N GLN A 66 -14.56 -13.43 4.25
CA GLN A 66 -14.43 -13.77 5.67
C GLN A 66 -14.57 -12.56 6.62
N GLY A 67 -14.68 -11.34 6.09
CA GLY A 67 -14.76 -10.11 6.87
C GLY A 67 -13.48 -9.74 7.63
N LYS A 68 -12.36 -10.42 7.36
CA LYS A 68 -11.02 -10.17 7.93
C LYS A 68 -10.34 -8.98 7.26
N LEU A 69 -10.71 -8.68 6.02
CA LEU A 69 -10.31 -7.49 5.29
C LEU A 69 -11.55 -6.63 5.03
N ARG A 70 -11.47 -5.34 5.38
CA ARG A 70 -12.55 -4.37 5.17
C ARG A 70 -11.98 -3.10 4.56
N SER A 71 -12.70 -2.53 3.61
CA SER A 71 -12.39 -1.24 3.00
C SER A 71 -13.45 -0.22 3.40
N TRP A 72 -13.02 0.93 3.91
CA TRP A 72 -13.91 2.02 4.27
C TRP A 72 -13.94 3.01 3.12
N VAL A 73 -15.03 2.97 2.35
CA VAL A 73 -15.22 3.81 1.18
C VAL A 73 -16.24 4.91 1.43
N GLN A 74 -16.07 6.01 0.71
CA GLN A 74 -17.03 7.09 0.56
C GLN A 74 -17.26 7.28 -0.93
N THR A 75 -18.50 7.16 -1.37
CA THR A 75 -18.86 7.14 -2.78
C THR A 75 -19.44 8.48 -3.21
N TYR A 76 -19.12 8.88 -4.43
CA TYR A 76 -19.71 10.03 -5.11
C TYR A 76 -20.12 9.62 -6.53
N PRO A 77 -21.24 10.11 -7.07
CA PRO A 77 -21.49 10.07 -8.50
C PRO A 77 -20.34 10.72 -9.27
N LEU A 78 -20.03 10.25 -10.49
CA LEU A 78 -19.01 10.88 -11.32
C LEU A 78 -19.33 12.36 -11.63
N ALA A 79 -20.62 12.71 -11.70
CA ALA A 79 -21.08 14.09 -11.87
C ALA A 79 -20.57 15.03 -10.76
N ASP A 80 -20.34 14.50 -9.56
CA ASP A 80 -19.88 15.25 -8.38
C ASP A 80 -18.35 15.19 -8.23
N PHE A 81 -17.61 15.06 -9.34
CA PHE A 81 -16.15 14.93 -9.35
C PHE A 81 -15.44 16.03 -8.56
N ASP A 82 -15.85 17.28 -8.74
CA ASP A 82 -15.21 18.43 -8.08
C ASP A 82 -15.36 18.35 -6.56
N GLN A 83 -16.54 17.94 -6.08
CA GLN A 83 -16.79 17.75 -4.65
C GLN A 83 -15.98 16.57 -4.09
N ALA A 84 -15.91 15.47 -4.83
CA ALA A 84 -15.11 14.30 -4.47
C ALA A 84 -13.62 14.66 -4.39
N LEU A 85 -13.12 15.45 -5.34
CA LEU A 85 -11.75 15.93 -5.38
C LEU A 85 -11.44 16.86 -4.21
N ASP A 86 -12.31 17.85 -3.96
CA ASP A 86 -12.18 18.78 -2.83
C ASP A 86 -12.07 18.04 -1.49
N THR A 87 -12.92 17.01 -1.32
CA THR A 87 -12.94 16.14 -0.14
C THR A 87 -11.59 15.44 0.09
N VAL A 88 -10.92 14.97 -0.98
CA VAL A 88 -9.62 14.29 -0.89
C VAL A 88 -8.49 15.28 -0.66
N VAL A 89 -8.46 16.37 -1.43
CA VAL A 89 -7.39 17.38 -1.39
C VAL A 89 -7.33 18.05 -0.02
N HIS A 90 -8.48 18.46 0.51
CA HIS A 90 -8.59 19.08 1.83
C HIS A 90 -8.66 18.06 2.98
N ARG A 91 -8.49 16.75 2.69
CA ARG A 91 -8.49 15.66 3.67
C ARG A 91 -9.72 15.65 4.58
N LEU A 92 -10.88 16.02 4.03
CA LEU A 92 -12.16 16.07 4.75
C LEU A 92 -12.70 14.68 5.10
N THR A 93 -12.10 13.63 4.54
CA THR A 93 -12.41 12.25 4.86
C THR A 93 -11.16 11.43 5.15
N LYS A 94 -11.32 10.44 6.05
CA LYS A 94 -10.33 9.38 6.27
C LYS A 94 -10.62 8.12 5.43
N ARG A 95 -11.72 8.13 4.67
CA ARG A 95 -12.16 7.01 3.84
C ARG A 95 -11.57 7.11 2.44
N LYS A 96 -11.50 5.98 1.74
CA LYS A 96 -11.15 5.99 0.31
C LYS A 96 -12.33 6.55 -0.48
N VAL A 97 -12.10 7.63 -1.22
CA VAL A 97 -13.10 8.16 -2.15
C VAL A 97 -13.15 7.29 -3.40
N VAL A 98 -14.37 6.91 -3.82
CA VAL A 98 -14.66 6.10 -5.01
C VAL A 98 -15.73 6.81 -5.85
N LEU A 99 -15.47 6.96 -7.14
CA LEU A 99 -16.43 7.55 -8.08
C LEU A 99 -17.27 6.44 -8.71
N LEU A 100 -18.58 6.65 -8.78
CA LEU A 100 -19.53 5.75 -9.40
C LEU A 100 -19.87 6.26 -10.81
N LEU A 101 -19.69 5.40 -11.80
CA LEU A 101 -20.10 5.61 -13.19
C LEU A 101 -21.57 5.22 -13.28
N GLU A 102 -22.46 6.13 -12.90
CA GLU A 102 -23.92 6.00 -13.06
C GLU A 102 -24.41 6.99 -14.12
#